data_AF-A0A8B0SV06-F1
#
_entry.id   AF-A0A8B0SV06-F1
#
_cell.length_a   1.000
_cell.length_b   1.000
_cell.length_c   1.000
_cell.angle_alpha   90.00
_cell.angle_beta   90.00
_cell.angle_gamma   90.00
#
_symmetry.space_group_name_H-M   'P 1'
#
loop_
_entity.id
_entity.type
_entity.pdbx_description
1 polymer ?
#
loop_
_entity_poly.entity_id
_entity_poly.type
_entity_poly.pdbx_seq_one_letter_code
_entity_poly.pdbx_strand_id
1 'polypeptide(L)' 'MVSTKAYIDPTAVICGRVIIHDYVYVGPYAVIRADELNADGDMDPIIIHSHSNIQDGVVIHSKKAARQ' A
#
# COMPACT_ATOMS: atom_id res chain seq x y z
N MET A 1 7.53 4.08 -1.18
CA MET A 1 7.74 5.08 -2.24
C MET A 1 6.45 5.18 -3.04
N VAL A 2 5.97 6.39 -3.31
CA VAL A 2 4.78 6.61 -4.14
C VAL A 2 5.23 7.29 -5.43
N SER A 3 4.88 6.74 -6.58
CA SER A 3 5.16 7.38 -7.87
C SER A 3 4.42 8.71 -7.98
N THR A 4 5.07 9.72 -8.54
CA THR A 4 4.44 11.02 -8.85
C THR A 4 3.41 10.92 -9.98
N LYS A 5 3.33 9.77 -10.68
CA LYS A 5 2.30 9.48 -11.69
C LYS A 5 1.11 8.69 -11.13
N ALA A 6 1.13 8.33 -9.85
CA ALA A 6 -0.02 7.76 -9.17
C ALA A 6 -0.96 8.88 -8.71
N TYR A 7 -2.26 8.61 -8.72
CA TYR A 7 -3.24 9.46 -8.05
C TYR A 7 -3.58 8.83 -6.69
N ILE A 8 -3.36 9.59 -5.63
CA ILE A 8 -3.75 9.23 -4.26
C ILE A 8 -4.79 10.25 -3.81
N ASP A 9 -5.99 9.77 -3.49
CA ASP A 9 -6.99 10.63 -2.88
C ASP A 9 -6.49 11.20 -1.54
N PRO A 10 -6.72 12.50 -1.23
CA PRO A 10 -6.26 13.11 0.02
C PRO A 10 -6.81 12.45 1.30
N THR A 11 -7.90 11.69 1.20
CA THR A 11 -8.49 10.97 2.34
C THR A 11 -7.94 9.56 2.51
N ALA A 12 -7.13 9.06 1.57
CA ALA A 12 -6.50 7.75 1.67
C ALA A 12 -5.35 7.77 2.70
N VAL A 13 -5.19 6.68 3.45
CA VAL A 13 -4.13 6.50 4.43
C VAL A 13 -3.12 5.50 3.90
N ILE A 14 -1.86 5.94 3.76
CA ILE A 14 -0.74 5.10 3.35
C ILE A 14 0.33 5.16 4.46
N CYS A 15 0.62 4.01 5.09
CA CYS A 15 1.53 3.95 6.22
C CYS A 15 2.49 2.76 6.13
N GLY A 16 3.74 2.97 6.57
CA GLY A 16 4.80 1.95 6.55
C GLY A 16 5.46 1.78 5.19
N ARG A 17 5.96 0.57 4.91
CA ARG A 17 6.73 0.23 3.70
C ARG A 17 5.85 -0.04 2.48
N VAL A 18 5.05 0.94 2.08
CA VAL A 18 4.19 0.84 0.88
C VAL A 18 4.92 1.33 -0.36
N ILE A 19 4.84 0.57 -1.45
CA ILE A 19 5.42 0.90 -2.75
C ILE A 19 4.30 0.98 -3.79
N ILE A 20 4.08 2.16 -4.35
CA ILE A 20 3.03 2.43 -5.36
C ILE A 20 3.68 2.85 -6.67
N HIS A 21 3.43 2.07 -7.72
CA HIS A 21 3.98 2.28 -9.05
C HIS A 21 3.16 3.29 -9.90
N ASP A 22 3.64 3.55 -11.11
CA ASP A 22 3.05 4.51 -12.05
C ASP A 22 1.60 4.18 -12.40
N TYR A 23 0.76 5.21 -12.56
CA TYR A 23 -0.62 5.08 -13.01
C TYR A 23 -1.51 4.21 -12.11
N VAL A 24 -1.16 4.10 -10.83
CA VAL A 24 -2.06 3.56 -9.81
C VAL A 24 -3.07 4.63 -9.41
N TYR A 25 -4.34 4.23 -9.30
CA TYR A 25 -5.39 5.02 -8.66
C TYR A 25 -5.67 4.48 -7.25
N VAL A 26 -5.64 5.35 -6.24
CA VAL A 26 -6.08 5.04 -4.88
C VAL A 26 -7.22 5.98 -4.51
N GLY A 27 -8.42 5.40 -4.37
CA GLY A 27 -9.66 6.12 -4.13
C GLY A 27 -9.86 6.56 -2.67
N PRO A 28 -10.88 7.40 -2.41
CA PRO A 28 -11.21 7.91 -1.09
C PRO A 28 -11.25 6.85 0.01
N TYR A 29 -10.72 7.20 1.19
CA TYR A 29 -10.77 6.38 2.40
C TYR A 29 -10.08 5.00 2.30
N ALA A 30 -9.34 4.71 1.23
CA ALA A 30 -8.51 3.51 1.18
C ALA A 30 -7.44 3.55 2.27
N VAL A 31 -7.19 2.41 2.92
CA VAL A 31 -6.17 2.27 3.98
C VAL A 31 -5.19 1.18 3.57
N ILE A 32 -3.94 1.57 3.32
CA ILE A 32 -2.85 0.66 2.96
C ILE A 32 -1.77 0.77 4.04
N ARG A 33 -1.59 -0.29 4.84
CA ARG A 33 -0.66 -0.32 5.97
C ARG A 33 0.33 -1.49 5.86
N ALA A 34 1.61 -1.16 5.77
CA ALA A 34 2.75 -2.08 5.77
C ALA A 34 3.74 -1.71 6.88
N ASP A 35 3.27 -1.65 8.13
CA ASP A 35 3.99 -1.09 9.28
C ASP A 35 4.23 -2.09 10.43
N GLU A 36 4.16 -3.38 10.14
CA GLU A 36 4.51 -4.44 11.09
C GLU A 36 5.94 -4.94 10.87
N LEU A 37 6.68 -5.12 11.97
CA LEU A 37 8.01 -5.72 11.95
C LEU A 37 7.94 -7.24 11.81
N ASN A 38 8.85 -7.79 11.02
CA ASN A 38 9.12 -9.21 10.91
C ASN A 38 10.09 -9.67 12.02
N ALA A 39 10.45 -10.96 12.02
CA ALA A 39 11.32 -11.54 13.05
C ALA A 39 12.74 -10.95 13.06
N ASP A 40 13.18 -10.39 11.94
CA ASP A 40 14.50 -9.77 11.79
C ASP A 40 14.47 -8.28 12.17
N GLY A 41 13.31 -7.75 12.59
CA GLY A 41 13.13 -6.34 12.93
C GLY A 41 12.91 -5.42 11.72
N ASP A 42 12.63 -5.98 10.55
CA ASP A 42 12.38 -5.26 9.29
C ASP A 42 10.89 -5.23 8.92
N MET A 43 10.48 -4.33 8.00
CA MET A 43 9.12 -4.32 7.44
C MET A 43 9.09 -4.96 6.06
N ASP A 44 8.16 -5.88 5.82
CA ASP A 44 7.86 -6.39 4.48
C ASP A 44 7.02 -5.38 3.69
N PRO A 45 7.30 -5.17 2.39
CA PRO A 45 6.57 -4.18 1.61
C PRO A 45 5.20 -4.67 1.13
N ILE A 46 4.23 -3.77 1.06
CA ILE A 46 3.05 -3.92 0.18
C ILE A 46 3.39 -3.23 -1.14
N ILE A 47 3.31 -3.96 -2.24
CA ILE A 47 3.65 -3.46 -3.58
C ILE A 47 2.38 -3.42 -4.43
N ILE A 48 2.01 -2.22 -4.87
CA ILE A 48 0.92 -1.99 -5.82
C ILE A 48 1.52 -1.66 -7.18
N HIS A 49 1.34 -2.57 -8.14
CA HIS A 49 1.93 -2.48 -9.48
C HIS A 49 1.16 -1.52 -10.39
N SER A 50 1.86 -1.09 -11.46
CA SER A 50 1.35 -0.08 -12.39
C SER A 50 -0.01 -0.42 -12.96
N HIS A 51 -0.81 0.60 -13.26
CA HIS A 51 -2.15 0.46 -13.86
C HIS A 51 -3.18 -0.31 -13.01
N SER A 52 -2.90 -0.50 -11.72
CA SER A 52 -3.86 -1.04 -10.76
C SER A 52 -4.78 0.06 -10.22
N ASN A 53 -5.96 -0.32 -9.74
CA ASN A 53 -6.85 0.57 -9.01
C ASN A 53 -7.19 -0.03 -7.65
N ILE A 54 -7.07 0.79 -6.61
CA ILE A 54 -7.52 0.52 -5.25
C ILE A 54 -8.73 1.41 -5.02
N GLN A 55 -9.89 0.79 -4.90
CA GLN A 55 -11.15 1.50 -4.81
C GLN A 55 -11.43 2.00 -3.39
N ASP A 56 -12.50 2.79 -3.29
CA ASP A 56 -12.88 3.51 -2.09
C ASP A 56 -13.06 2.57 -0.89
N GLY A 57 -12.51 2.96 0.26
CA GLY A 57 -12.62 2.22 1.51
C GLY A 57 -11.91 0.86 1.57
N VAL A 58 -11.16 0.48 0.53
CA VAL A 58 -10.39 -0.78 0.55
C VAL A 58 -9.34 -0.73 1.67
N VAL A 59 -9.26 -1.81 2.45
CA VAL A 59 -8.24 -1.99 3.49
C VAL A 59 -7.27 -3.08 3.04
N ILE A 60 -6.00 -2.71 2.88
CA ILE A 60 -4.89 -3.64 2.64
C ILE A 60 -3.96 -3.56 3.84
N HIS A 61 -3.90 -4.66 4.58
CA HIS A 61 -3.00 -4.83 5.70
C HIS A 61 -2.42 -6.24 5.62
N SER A 62 -1.16 -6.39 6.00
CA SER A 62 -0.52 -7.69 6.11
C SER A 62 0.20 -7.80 7.44
N LYS A 63 -0.12 -8.87 8.17
CA LYS A 63 0.64 -9.33 9.33
C LYS A 63 1.30 -10.62 8.95
N LYS A 64 2.62 -10.58 8.74
CA LYS A 64 3.44 -11.71 8.27
C LYS A 64 2.92 -12.21 6.90
N ALA A 65 3.73 -12.11 5.85
CA ALA A 65 3.46 -12.95 4.68
C ALA A 65 3.49 -14.41 5.16
N ALA A 66 2.32 -15.04 5.32
CA ALA A 66 2.26 -16.49 5.35
C ALA A 66 2.80 -16.89 3.97
N ARG A 67 4.08 -17.24 3.91
CA ARG A 67 4.65 -17.93 2.76
C ARG A 67 3.87 -19.23 2.65
N GLN A 68 2.91 -19.28 1.72
CA GLN A 68 2.43 -20.55 1.17
C GLN A 68 3.55 -21.16 0.34
#